data_AF-A0A1Y1Y6C0-F1
#
_entry.id   AF-A0A1Y1Y6C0-F1
#
_cell.length_a   1.000
_cell.length_b   1.000
_cell.length_c   1.000
_cell.angle_alpha   90.00
_cell.angle_beta   90.00
_cell.angle_gamma   90.00
#
_symmetry.space_group_name_H-M   'P 1'
#
loop_
_entity.id
_entity.type
_entity.pdbx_description
1 polymer ?
#
loop_
_entity_poly.entity_id
_entity_poly.type
_entity_poly.pdbx_seq_one_letter_code
_entity_poly.pdbx_strand_id
1 'polypeptide(L)'
;MGLLVCFSSIGVLIRVGLGLAFKYKSQPVFGLIYAQIVGCLFMGAAISRRATIMNYYPPLYTAITTGLCGSITTFSSWNLGLFEAFANYDQGYDHGVDNFLSALSIIIITLGMSVASLLFGKYISEVIFGKEPEELEVPKTVRAYSVGELSSKDYLGVALGIATLVVFIVIPSTVKNQRAITFAALFGPIGTFIRWQLAPLNAKRPGFPIGTFLANMFGTAILASLSLITHETSNITSCQILAGMADGLCGCLTTISTFTNELITLPKRKALIYGFVSLLLGQSLMVLILGSYLWTKGDPWAACSTH
;
A
#
# COMPACT_ATOMS: atom_id res chain seq x y z
N MET A 1 -13.82 12.69 4.31
CA MET A 1 -13.14 12.45 3.01
C MET A 1 -11.85 13.23 2.83
N GLY A 2 -11.80 14.55 3.09
CA GLY A 2 -10.58 15.33 2.81
C GLY A 2 -9.32 14.88 3.56
N LEU A 3 -9.42 14.44 4.82
CA LEU A 3 -8.26 13.86 5.54
C LEU A 3 -7.70 12.60 4.87
N LEU A 4 -8.55 11.80 4.22
CA LEU A 4 -8.13 10.58 3.54
C LEU A 4 -7.20 10.92 2.37
N VAL A 5 -7.50 12.01 1.65
CA VAL A 5 -6.66 12.55 0.58
C VAL A 5 -5.28 12.91 1.14
N CYS A 6 -5.22 13.79 2.16
CA CYS A 6 -3.96 14.22 2.77
C CYS A 6 -3.09 13.05 3.23
N PHE A 7 -3.67 12.16 4.04
CA PHE A 7 -2.93 11.06 4.64
C PHE A 7 -2.49 10.04 3.60
N SER A 8 -3.28 9.80 2.54
CA SER A 8 -2.86 8.94 1.44
C SER A 8 -1.69 9.52 0.65
N SER A 9 -1.72 10.80 0.28
CA SER A 9 -0.61 11.46 -0.43
C SER A 9 0.67 11.46 0.42
N ILE A 10 0.56 11.75 1.72
CA ILE A 10 1.71 11.65 2.66
C ILE A 10 2.24 10.21 2.70
N GLY A 11 1.36 9.21 2.77
CA GLY A 11 1.77 7.81 2.79
C GLY A 11 2.52 7.38 1.53
N VAL A 12 2.07 7.83 0.35
CA VAL A 12 2.79 7.62 -0.92
C VAL A 12 4.18 8.23 -0.86
N LEU A 13 4.29 9.49 -0.41
CA LEU A 13 5.58 10.17 -0.34
C LEU A 13 6.54 9.49 0.64
N ILE A 14 6.05 9.00 1.78
CA ILE A 14 6.85 8.22 2.72
C ILE A 14 7.32 6.91 2.05
N ARG A 15 6.44 6.18 1.38
CA ARG A 15 6.81 4.93 0.70
C ARG A 15 7.88 5.15 -0.36
N VAL A 16 7.67 6.12 -1.26
CA VAL A 16 8.61 6.45 -2.33
C VAL A 16 9.92 6.98 -1.75
N GLY A 17 9.85 7.87 -0.75
CA GLY A 17 11.03 8.41 -0.08
C GLY A 17 11.88 7.34 0.60
N LEU A 18 11.25 6.39 1.29
CA LEU A 18 11.95 5.24 1.89
C LEU A 18 12.56 4.34 0.80
N GLY A 19 11.82 4.07 -0.28
CA GLY A 19 12.32 3.28 -1.40
C GLY A 19 13.56 3.90 -2.05
N LEU A 20 13.60 5.22 -2.18
CA LEU A 20 14.76 5.95 -2.71
C LEU A 20 15.91 6.02 -1.71
N ALA A 21 15.63 6.28 -0.44
CA ALA A 21 16.66 6.42 0.60
C ALA A 21 17.42 5.11 0.87
N PHE A 22 16.73 3.97 0.75
CA PHE A 22 17.32 2.66 1.00
C PHE A 22 17.74 1.91 -0.27
N LYS A 23 17.84 2.60 -1.42
CA LYS A 23 18.40 2.03 -2.66
C LYS A 23 19.87 2.38 -2.79
N TYR A 24 20.74 1.50 -2.31
CA TYR A 24 22.21 1.66 -2.42
C TYR A 24 22.90 0.33 -2.74
N LYS A 25 24.15 0.42 -3.22
CA LYS A 25 24.93 -0.77 -3.61
C LYS A 25 25.14 -1.68 -2.40
N SER A 26 24.88 -2.97 -2.57
CA SER A 26 25.01 -3.99 -1.52
C SER A 26 24.08 -3.77 -0.32
N GLN A 27 22.87 -3.25 -0.55
CA GLN A 27 21.83 -3.21 0.48
C GLN A 27 21.57 -4.61 1.06
N PRO A 28 21.41 -4.74 2.40
CA PRO A 28 21.22 -6.04 3.05
C PRO A 28 19.83 -6.63 2.77
N VAL A 29 18.86 -5.77 2.47
CA VAL A 29 17.47 -6.10 2.17
C VAL A 29 16.93 -5.16 1.10
N PHE A 30 15.90 -5.59 0.37
CA PHE A 30 15.25 -4.79 -0.68
C PHE A 30 14.55 -3.56 -0.09
N GLY A 31 14.74 -2.38 -0.72
CA GLY A 31 14.26 -1.10 -0.17
C GLY A 31 12.77 -1.01 0.18
N LEU A 32 11.90 -1.75 -0.52
CA LEU A 32 10.45 -1.76 -0.25
C LEU A 32 10.12 -2.22 1.19
N ILE A 33 10.97 -3.04 1.82
CA ILE A 33 10.72 -3.57 3.17
C ILE A 33 10.58 -2.45 4.21
N TYR A 34 11.33 -1.36 4.07
CA TYR A 34 11.30 -0.25 5.02
C TYR A 34 9.94 0.46 5.03
N ALA A 35 9.30 0.58 3.86
CA ALA A 35 7.94 1.09 3.79
C ALA A 35 6.96 0.13 4.49
N GLN A 36 7.07 -1.18 4.28
CA GLN A 36 6.20 -2.16 4.96
C GLN A 36 6.37 -2.10 6.49
N ILE A 37 7.62 -2.01 6.98
CA ILE A 37 7.95 -1.85 8.40
C ILE A 37 7.30 -0.60 8.99
N VAL A 38 7.54 0.57 8.39
CA VAL A 38 7.03 1.85 8.89
C VAL A 38 5.51 1.89 8.87
N GLY A 39 4.89 1.43 7.78
CA GLY A 39 3.42 1.40 7.66
C GLY A 39 2.77 0.43 8.65
N CYS A 40 3.37 -0.75 8.89
CA CYS A 40 2.88 -1.70 9.87
C CYS A 40 3.08 -1.21 11.31
N LEU A 41 4.19 -0.53 11.61
CA LEU A 41 4.45 0.08 12.92
C LEU A 41 3.37 1.13 13.26
N PHE A 42 3.08 2.06 12.34
CA PHE A 42 2.03 3.04 12.57
C PHE A 42 0.63 2.40 12.64
N MET A 43 0.38 1.36 11.85
CA MET A 43 -0.88 0.60 11.92
C MET A 43 -1.05 -0.03 13.31
N GLY A 44 -0.01 -0.68 13.85
CA GLY A 44 -0.02 -1.28 15.18
C GLY A 44 -0.29 -0.26 16.29
N ALA A 45 0.38 0.90 16.24
CA ALA A 45 0.15 1.98 17.19
C ALA A 45 -1.28 2.53 17.11
N ALA A 46 -1.81 2.73 15.90
CA ALA A 46 -3.18 3.20 15.70
C ALA A 46 -4.23 2.20 16.20
N ILE A 47 -4.04 0.89 15.95
CA ILE A 47 -4.92 -0.17 16.45
C ILE A 47 -4.94 -0.21 17.98
N SER A 48 -3.78 0.00 18.62
CA SER A 48 -3.67 0.01 20.09
C SER A 48 -4.48 1.10 20.77
N ARG A 49 -4.86 2.16 20.05
CA ARG A 49 -5.59 3.33 20.57
C ARG A 49 -6.88 3.57 19.80
N ARG A 50 -7.46 2.50 19.25
CA ARG A 50 -8.62 2.58 18.37
C ARG A 50 -9.77 3.33 19.02
N ALA A 51 -10.12 3.02 20.28
CA ALA A 51 -11.28 3.62 20.91
C ALA A 51 -11.04 5.11 21.21
N THR A 52 -9.84 5.48 21.67
CA THR A 52 -9.42 6.87 21.93
C THR A 52 -9.51 7.72 20.66
N ILE A 53 -8.94 7.25 19.55
CA ILE A 53 -8.92 8.00 18.29
C ILE A 53 -10.34 8.11 17.71
N MET A 54 -11.11 7.01 17.75
CA MET A 54 -12.50 6.99 17.27
C MET A 54 -13.41 7.90 18.09
N ASN A 55 -13.26 7.96 19.41
CA ASN A 55 -14.03 8.85 20.27
C ASN A 55 -13.64 10.32 20.08
N TYR A 56 -12.38 10.62 19.75
CA TYR A 56 -11.95 11.97 19.44
C TYR A 56 -12.46 12.47 18.08
N TYR A 57 -12.26 11.67 17.02
CA TYR A 57 -12.70 11.98 15.66
C TYR A 57 -12.61 10.72 14.77
N PRO A 58 -13.72 9.99 14.50
CA PRO A 58 -13.71 8.75 13.71
C PRO A 58 -13.02 8.84 12.32
N PRO A 59 -13.17 9.94 11.57
CA PRO A 59 -12.50 10.10 10.28
C PRO A 59 -10.98 10.14 10.39
N LEU A 60 -10.44 10.56 11.53
CA LEU A 60 -8.99 10.55 11.78
C LEU A 60 -8.46 9.12 11.88
N TYR A 61 -9.18 8.22 12.55
CA TYR A 61 -8.78 6.81 12.62
C TYR A 61 -8.72 6.19 11.21
N THR A 62 -9.72 6.49 10.38
CA THR A 62 -9.75 6.03 8.99
C THR A 62 -8.62 6.66 8.16
N ALA A 63 -8.33 7.95 8.36
CA ALA A 63 -7.23 8.63 7.69
C ALA A 63 -5.86 8.06 8.08
N ILE A 64 -5.63 7.73 9.35
CA ILE A 64 -4.38 7.11 9.82
C ILE A 64 -4.24 5.69 9.29
N THR A 65 -5.25 4.84 9.49
CA THR A 65 -5.16 3.41 9.16
C THR A 65 -5.31 3.17 7.66
N THR A 66 -6.42 3.63 7.08
CA THR A 66 -6.72 3.40 5.66
C THR A 66 -5.92 4.35 4.78
N GLY A 67 -5.85 5.64 5.12
CA GLY A 67 -5.09 6.64 4.36
C GLY A 67 -3.58 6.42 4.45
N LEU A 68 -2.97 6.77 5.58
CA LEU A 68 -1.52 6.81 5.75
C LEU A 68 -0.90 5.41 5.77
N CYS A 69 -1.20 4.58 6.78
CA CYS A 69 -0.58 3.27 6.93
C CYS A 69 -0.83 2.37 5.71
N GLY A 70 -2.07 2.41 5.21
CA GLY A 70 -2.46 1.73 3.99
C GLY A 70 -1.63 2.14 2.77
N SER A 71 -1.37 3.43 2.58
CA SER A 71 -0.62 3.98 1.42
C SER A 71 0.90 3.93 1.55
N ILE A 72 1.43 3.86 2.78
CA ILE A 72 2.85 3.59 3.03
C ILE A 72 3.16 2.14 2.61
N THR A 73 2.29 1.20 2.96
CA THR A 73 2.44 -0.20 2.56
C THR A 73 1.90 -0.45 1.16
N THR A 74 2.34 -1.51 0.49
CA THR A 74 1.79 -1.90 -0.82
C THR A 74 1.93 -3.40 -1.05
N PHE A 75 0.83 -4.07 -1.39
CA PHE A 75 0.84 -5.50 -1.70
C PHE A 75 1.17 -5.73 -3.18
N SER A 76 0.72 -4.84 -4.06
CA SER A 76 0.96 -4.93 -5.51
C SER A 76 2.44 -4.79 -5.87
N SER A 77 3.14 -3.80 -5.31
CA SER A 77 4.59 -3.63 -5.55
C SER A 77 5.42 -4.77 -4.92
N TRP A 78 4.95 -5.35 -3.81
CA TRP A 78 5.56 -6.55 -3.26
C TRP A 78 5.42 -7.74 -4.21
N ASN A 79 4.23 -7.93 -4.81
CA ASN A 79 4.02 -9.00 -5.78
C ASN A 79 4.80 -8.80 -7.08
N LEU A 80 5.00 -7.55 -7.51
CA LEU A 80 5.89 -7.25 -8.64
C LEU A 80 7.32 -7.68 -8.31
N GLY A 81 7.86 -7.29 -7.15
CA GLY A 81 9.21 -7.68 -6.74
C GLY A 81 9.39 -9.19 -6.56
N LEU A 82 8.35 -9.91 -6.12
CA LEU A 82 8.36 -11.37 -6.10
C LEU A 82 8.42 -11.97 -7.50
N PHE A 83 7.63 -11.44 -8.44
CA PHE A 83 7.64 -11.89 -9.82
C PHE A 83 9.01 -11.64 -10.47
N GLU A 84 9.60 -10.46 -10.27
CA GLU A 84 10.95 -10.11 -10.76
C GLU A 84 12.02 -11.06 -10.20
N ALA A 85 11.92 -11.43 -8.92
CA ALA A 85 12.81 -12.41 -8.30
C ALA A 85 12.64 -13.82 -8.90
N PHE A 86 11.41 -14.27 -9.16
CA PHE A 86 11.16 -15.56 -9.81
C PHE A 86 11.63 -15.58 -11.28
N ALA A 87 11.48 -14.46 -12.00
CA ALA A 87 11.81 -14.33 -13.41
C ALA A 87 13.33 -14.15 -13.68
N ASN A 88 14.17 -14.19 -12.64
CA ASN A 88 15.62 -13.93 -12.70
C ASN A 88 15.98 -12.53 -13.22
N TYR A 89 15.18 -11.52 -12.87
CA TYR A 89 15.28 -10.25 -13.56
C TYR A 89 16.49 -9.40 -13.11
N ASP A 90 16.90 -9.47 -11.82
CA ASP A 90 17.84 -8.49 -11.25
C ASP A 90 19.13 -9.08 -10.66
N GLN A 91 19.40 -10.39 -10.81
CA GLN A 91 20.65 -10.98 -10.29
C GLN A 91 21.21 -12.03 -11.26
N GLY A 92 22.51 -11.93 -11.57
CA GLY A 92 23.25 -12.85 -12.43
C GLY A 92 23.48 -14.23 -11.79
N TYR A 93 22.43 -14.86 -11.27
CA TYR A 93 22.47 -16.25 -10.83
C TYR A 93 22.17 -17.15 -12.02
N ASP A 94 23.08 -18.09 -12.26
CA ASP A 94 22.99 -19.05 -13.38
C ASP A 94 22.01 -20.20 -13.09
N HIS A 95 21.35 -20.23 -11.92
CA HIS A 95 20.59 -21.39 -11.44
C HIS A 95 19.19 -21.01 -10.90
N GLY A 96 18.15 -21.69 -11.41
CA GLY A 96 16.75 -21.43 -11.02
C GLY A 96 16.41 -21.64 -9.54
N VAL A 97 17.26 -22.36 -8.79
CA VAL A 97 17.13 -22.52 -7.33
C VAL A 97 17.36 -21.19 -6.62
N ASP A 98 18.31 -20.37 -7.08
CA ASP A 98 18.66 -19.10 -6.45
C ASP A 98 17.51 -18.09 -6.59
N ASN A 99 16.82 -18.09 -7.74
CA ASN A 99 15.64 -17.27 -7.99
C ASN A 99 14.49 -17.64 -7.06
N PHE A 100 14.26 -18.94 -6.89
CA PHE A 100 13.25 -19.44 -5.96
C PHE A 100 13.59 -19.05 -4.52
N LEU A 101 14.84 -19.22 -4.09
CA LEU A 101 15.29 -18.84 -2.74
C LEU A 101 15.22 -17.33 -2.51
N SER A 102 15.51 -16.52 -3.52
CA SER A 102 15.36 -15.06 -3.48
C SER A 102 13.90 -14.66 -3.26
N ALA A 103 12.98 -15.17 -4.09
CA ALA A 103 11.56 -14.89 -3.94
C ALA A 103 11.01 -15.39 -2.59
N LEU A 104 11.42 -16.59 -2.14
CA LEU A 104 11.04 -17.11 -0.82
C LEU A 104 11.56 -16.21 0.30
N SER A 105 12.78 -15.69 0.20
CA SER A 105 13.35 -14.74 1.16
C SER A 105 12.54 -13.45 1.21
N ILE A 106 12.13 -12.90 0.06
CA ILE A 106 11.26 -11.72 0.00
C ILE A 106 9.91 -11.99 0.67
N ILE A 107 9.32 -13.18 0.50
CA ILE A 107 8.06 -13.56 1.17
C ILE A 107 8.24 -13.58 2.70
N ILE A 108 9.24 -14.33 3.16
CA ILE A 108 9.49 -14.55 4.59
C ILE A 108 9.83 -13.23 5.29
N ILE A 109 10.76 -12.46 4.72
CA ILE A 109 11.18 -11.17 5.28
C ILE A 109 10.01 -10.19 5.30
N THR A 110 9.24 -10.07 4.22
CA THR A 110 8.10 -9.13 4.18
C THR A 110 7.06 -9.47 5.23
N LEU A 111 6.61 -10.73 5.28
CA LEU A 111 5.60 -11.14 6.25
C LEU A 111 6.11 -11.06 7.69
N GLY A 112 7.31 -11.59 7.94
CA GLY A 112 7.93 -11.61 9.27
C GLY A 112 8.13 -10.20 9.83
N MET A 113 8.74 -9.30 9.05
CA MET A 113 8.99 -7.93 9.46
C MET A 113 7.70 -7.12 9.59
N SER A 114 6.69 -7.37 8.74
CA SER A 114 5.39 -6.68 8.86
C SER A 114 4.68 -7.07 10.17
N VAL A 115 4.65 -8.36 10.51
CA VAL A 115 4.07 -8.84 11.78
C VAL A 115 4.84 -8.28 12.98
N ALA A 116 6.18 -8.38 12.96
CA ALA A 116 7.02 -7.87 14.04
C ALA A 116 6.82 -6.36 14.26
N SER A 117 6.80 -5.58 13.17
CA SER A 117 6.61 -4.12 13.23
C SER A 117 5.23 -3.73 13.73
N LEU A 118 4.18 -4.46 13.32
CA LEU A 118 2.82 -4.22 13.81
C LEU A 118 2.72 -4.45 15.32
N LEU A 119 3.24 -5.58 15.81
CA LEU A 119 3.26 -5.88 17.24
C LEU A 119 4.11 -4.86 18.00
N PHE A 120 5.27 -4.49 17.46
CA PHE A 120 6.15 -3.49 18.05
C PHE A 120 5.48 -2.11 18.16
N GLY A 121 4.76 -1.68 17.11
CA GLY A 121 3.98 -0.44 17.12
C GLY A 121 2.91 -0.43 18.21
N LYS A 122 2.24 -1.57 18.45
CA LYS A 122 1.31 -1.73 19.56
C LYS A 122 2.01 -1.55 20.91
N TYR A 123 3.14 -2.23 21.13
CA TYR A 123 3.88 -2.11 22.39
C TYR A 123 4.41 -0.69 22.65
N ILE A 124 4.97 -0.02 21.63
CA ILE A 124 5.40 1.38 21.75
C ILE A 124 4.24 2.26 22.20
N SER A 125 3.08 2.08 21.57
CA SER A 125 1.89 2.86 21.94
C SER A 125 1.43 2.61 23.37
N GLU A 126 1.46 1.36 23.85
CA GLU A 126 1.11 1.03 25.23
C GLU A 126 2.11 1.59 26.24
N VAL A 127 3.40 1.64 25.92
CA VAL A 127 4.43 2.22 26.79
C VAL A 127 4.30 3.74 26.88
N ILE A 128 4.10 4.42 25.75
CA ILE A 128 4.05 5.89 25.71
C ILE A 128 2.73 6.44 26.27
N PHE A 129 1.60 5.83 25.90
CA PHE A 129 0.27 6.36 26.20
C PHE A 129 -0.53 5.54 27.22
N GLY A 130 0.06 4.46 27.74
CA GLY A 130 -0.64 3.48 28.56
C GLY A 130 -1.57 2.58 27.75
N LYS A 131 -2.02 1.50 28.38
CA LYS A 131 -3.08 0.64 27.84
C LYS A 131 -4.39 1.42 27.78
N GLU A 132 -5.15 1.18 26.71
CA GLU A 132 -6.48 1.76 26.55
C GLU A 132 -7.42 1.17 27.62
N PRO A 133 -8.24 1.99 28.32
CA PRO A 133 -9.18 1.48 29.32
C PRO A 133 -10.16 0.48 28.70
N GLU A 134 -10.39 -0.65 29.36
CA GLU A 134 -11.28 -1.71 28.87
C GLU A 134 -12.75 -1.26 28.75
N GLU A 135 -13.14 -0.26 29.55
CA GLU A 135 -14.47 0.34 29.55
C GLU A 135 -14.73 1.30 28.37
N LEU A 136 -13.69 1.68 27.60
CA LEU A 136 -13.83 2.66 26.53
C LEU A 136 -14.52 2.01 25.31
N GLU A 137 -15.84 2.17 25.21
CA GLU A 137 -16.59 1.63 24.08
C GLU A 137 -16.17 2.27 22.75
N VAL A 138 -15.97 1.44 21.73
CA VAL A 138 -15.80 1.89 20.35
C VAL A 138 -17.18 2.30 19.81
N PRO A 139 -17.35 3.50 19.22
CA PRO A 139 -18.61 3.94 18.66
C PRO A 139 -19.21 2.89 17.69
N LYS A 140 -20.40 2.37 18.02
CA LYS A 140 -21.10 1.32 17.23
C LYS A 140 -21.62 1.83 15.89
N THR A 141 -21.93 3.13 15.82
CA THR A 141 -22.37 3.80 14.59
C THR A 141 -21.35 4.87 14.21
N VAL A 142 -20.61 4.64 13.12
CA VAL A 142 -19.91 5.72 12.44
C VAL A 142 -21.00 6.62 11.87
N ARG A 143 -21.08 7.87 12.33
CA ARG A 143 -22.06 8.88 11.89
C ARG A 143 -22.28 8.76 10.38
N ALA A 144 -23.51 8.47 9.95
CA ALA A 144 -23.86 8.62 8.55
C ALA A 144 -23.61 10.10 8.22
N TYR A 145 -22.68 10.37 7.30
CA TYR A 145 -22.32 11.73 6.90
C TYR A 145 -23.52 12.39 6.24
N SER A 146 -24.39 13.04 7.02
CA SER A 146 -25.38 13.98 6.51
C SER A 146 -24.70 15.34 6.36
N VAL A 147 -24.84 15.96 5.19
CA VAL A 147 -24.24 17.26 4.86
C VAL A 147 -24.70 18.36 5.83
N GLY A 148 -25.84 18.19 6.51
CA GLY A 148 -26.37 19.12 7.50
C GLY A 148 -25.69 19.10 8.88
N GLU A 149 -24.81 18.13 9.19
CA GLU A 149 -24.20 17.95 10.52
C GLU A 149 -22.66 18.01 10.52
N LEU A 150 -22.07 18.75 9.58
CA LEU A 150 -20.61 18.89 9.47
C LEU A 150 -20.04 19.70 10.64
N SER A 151 -19.07 19.13 11.36
CA SER A 151 -18.32 19.83 12.42
C SER A 151 -17.23 20.72 11.80
N SER A 152 -16.72 21.71 12.55
CA SER A 152 -15.55 22.51 12.15
C SER A 152 -14.33 21.64 11.78
N LYS A 153 -14.18 20.48 12.42
CA LYS A 153 -13.15 19.48 12.09
C LYS A 153 -13.34 18.85 10.69
N ASP A 154 -14.59 18.69 10.25
CA ASP A 154 -14.90 18.17 8.91
C ASP A 154 -14.56 19.20 7.83
N TYR A 155 -14.92 20.47 8.04
CA TYR A 155 -14.56 21.56 7.13
C TYR A 155 -13.04 21.72 7.01
N LEU A 156 -12.32 21.70 8.14
CA LEU A 156 -10.85 21.70 8.12
C LEU A 156 -10.29 20.51 7.34
N GLY A 157 -10.83 19.31 7.57
CA GLY A 157 -10.44 18.12 6.83
C GLY A 157 -10.65 18.25 5.32
N VAL A 158 -11.79 18.80 4.89
CA VAL A 158 -12.08 19.08 3.47
C VAL A 158 -11.12 20.12 2.90
N ALA A 159 -10.89 21.22 3.60
CA ALA A 159 -9.97 22.28 3.18
C ALA A 159 -8.54 21.75 2.98
N LEU A 160 -8.04 20.95 3.93
CA LEU A 160 -6.74 20.29 3.81
C LEU A 160 -6.68 19.33 2.62
N GLY A 161 -7.76 18.57 2.37
CA GLY A 161 -7.85 17.67 1.22
C GLY A 161 -7.80 18.42 -0.10
N ILE A 162 -8.56 19.52 -0.24
CA ILE A 162 -8.54 20.38 -1.42
C ILE A 162 -7.16 21.00 -1.62
N ALA A 163 -6.57 21.56 -0.56
CA ALA A 163 -5.22 22.13 -0.61
C ALA A 163 -4.18 21.09 -1.09
N THR A 164 -4.28 19.85 -0.60
CA THR A 164 -3.41 18.75 -1.03
C THR A 164 -3.55 18.46 -2.53
N LEU A 165 -4.79 18.37 -3.03
CA LEU A 165 -5.03 18.15 -4.46
C LEU A 165 -4.47 19.30 -5.31
N VAL A 166 -4.73 20.56 -4.90
CA VAL A 166 -4.22 21.74 -5.60
C VAL A 166 -2.69 21.71 -5.67
N VAL A 167 -2.03 21.41 -4.56
CA VAL A 167 -0.56 21.30 -4.50
C VAL A 167 -0.05 20.26 -5.50
N PHE A 168 -0.61 19.04 -5.52
CA PHE A 168 -0.13 17.97 -6.41
C PHE A 168 -0.61 18.10 -7.87
N ILE A 169 -1.61 18.92 -8.15
CA ILE A 169 -1.99 19.31 -9.53
C ILE A 169 -1.02 20.38 -10.06
N VAL A 170 -0.55 21.29 -9.21
CA VAL A 170 0.30 22.42 -9.64
C VAL A 170 1.78 22.03 -9.71
N ILE A 171 2.33 21.28 -8.75
CA ILE A 171 3.76 20.93 -8.71
C ILE A 171 4.29 20.25 -10.00
N PRO A 172 3.56 19.37 -10.72
CA PRO A 172 4.07 18.78 -11.95
C PRO A 172 4.36 19.82 -13.05
N SER A 173 3.71 20.98 -13.00
CA SER A 173 3.98 22.09 -13.94
C SER A 173 5.33 22.77 -13.67
N THR A 174 5.82 22.77 -12.43
CA THR A 174 7.04 23.46 -12.00
C THR A 174 8.25 22.53 -11.86
N VAL A 175 8.07 21.31 -11.36
CA VAL A 175 9.17 20.37 -11.08
C VAL A 175 9.14 19.20 -12.07
N LYS A 176 9.75 19.38 -13.25
CA LYS A 176 9.70 18.39 -14.35
C LYS A 176 10.44 17.08 -14.03
N ASN A 177 11.51 17.15 -13.25
CA ASN A 177 12.39 16.01 -12.99
C ASN A 177 11.82 14.99 -11.99
N GLN A 178 10.74 15.32 -11.27
CA GLN A 178 10.13 14.44 -10.24
C GLN A 178 8.62 14.23 -10.45
N ARG A 179 8.14 14.45 -11.67
CA ARG A 179 6.70 14.37 -12.00
C ARG A 179 6.05 13.05 -11.62
N ALA A 180 6.76 11.92 -11.77
CA ALA A 180 6.22 10.60 -11.41
C ALA A 180 5.85 10.53 -9.92
N ILE A 181 6.66 11.08 -9.02
CA ILE A 181 6.39 11.12 -7.58
C ILE A 181 5.16 11.98 -7.29
N THR A 182 5.08 13.15 -7.94
CA THR A 182 3.97 14.07 -7.79
C THR A 182 2.66 13.47 -8.32
N PHE A 183 2.71 12.78 -9.46
CA PHE A 183 1.58 12.02 -9.99
C PHE A 183 1.19 10.87 -9.06
N ALA A 184 2.15 10.15 -8.47
CA ALA A 184 1.84 9.13 -7.48
C ALA A 184 1.09 9.70 -6.27
N ALA A 185 1.53 10.84 -5.73
CA ALA A 185 0.84 11.51 -4.64
C ALA A 185 -0.56 12.04 -5.03
N LEU A 186 -0.77 12.38 -6.31
CA LEU A 186 -2.07 12.78 -6.87
C LEU A 186 -3.03 11.60 -7.06
N PHE A 187 -2.54 10.46 -7.56
CA PHE A 187 -3.35 9.27 -7.83
C PHE A 187 -3.60 8.40 -6.58
N GLY A 188 -2.74 8.49 -5.56
CA GLY A 188 -2.87 7.75 -4.30
C GLY A 188 -4.23 7.86 -3.59
N PRO A 189 -4.81 9.06 -3.46
CA PRO A 189 -6.16 9.25 -2.92
C PRO A 189 -7.24 8.42 -3.62
N ILE A 190 -7.15 8.23 -4.95
CA ILE A 190 -8.13 7.45 -5.71
C ILE A 190 -8.07 5.97 -5.30
N GLY A 191 -6.87 5.40 -5.22
CA GLY A 191 -6.68 4.02 -4.77
C GLY A 191 -7.16 3.79 -3.35
N THR A 192 -6.84 4.74 -2.46
CA THR A 192 -7.30 4.70 -1.07
C THR A 192 -8.82 4.78 -0.97
N PHE A 193 -9.47 5.60 -1.78
CA PHE A 193 -10.93 5.72 -1.78
C PHE A 193 -11.59 4.41 -2.23
N ILE A 194 -11.09 3.79 -3.31
CA ILE A 194 -11.59 2.49 -3.77
C ILE A 194 -11.40 1.43 -2.68
N ARG A 195 -10.23 1.37 -2.04
CA ARG A 195 -10.00 0.44 -0.91
C ARG A 195 -10.94 0.70 0.26
N TRP A 196 -11.18 1.97 0.60
CA TRP A 196 -12.13 2.35 1.65
C TRP A 196 -13.56 1.89 1.33
N GLN A 197 -14.00 2.01 0.07
CA GLN A 197 -15.31 1.52 -0.38
C GLN A 197 -15.43 0.00 -0.32
N LEU A 198 -14.32 -0.74 -0.49
CA LEU A 198 -14.29 -2.19 -0.39
C LEU A 198 -14.26 -2.69 1.07
N ALA A 199 -13.77 -1.88 2.02
CA ALA A 199 -13.58 -2.27 3.41
C ALA A 199 -14.84 -2.86 4.12
N PRO A 200 -16.08 -2.35 3.90
CA PRO A 200 -17.28 -2.95 4.50
C PRO A 200 -17.50 -4.42 4.12
N LEU A 201 -16.98 -4.89 2.98
CA LEU A 201 -17.08 -6.28 2.56
C LEU A 201 -16.29 -7.23 3.47
N ASN A 202 -15.30 -6.75 4.22
CA ASN A 202 -14.54 -7.55 5.18
C ASN A 202 -15.43 -8.11 6.30
N ALA A 203 -16.46 -7.35 6.72
CA ALA A 203 -17.38 -7.79 7.76
C ALA A 203 -18.38 -8.86 7.28
N LYS A 204 -18.62 -8.96 5.96
CA LYS A 204 -19.59 -9.93 5.39
C LYS A 204 -19.15 -11.38 5.56
N ARG A 205 -17.84 -11.64 5.55
CA ARG A 205 -17.28 -12.98 5.76
C ARG A 205 -16.14 -12.92 6.77
N PRO A 206 -16.42 -13.05 8.09
CA PRO A 206 -15.41 -12.88 9.14
C PRO A 206 -14.20 -13.82 9.05
N GLY A 207 -14.31 -14.89 8.27
CA GLY A 207 -13.23 -15.84 8.03
C GLY A 207 -12.32 -15.54 6.85
N PHE A 208 -12.66 -14.55 6.02
CA PHE A 208 -11.91 -14.20 4.82
C PHE A 208 -12.22 -12.74 4.46
N PRO A 209 -11.29 -11.79 4.70
CA PRO A 209 -11.50 -10.36 4.42
C PRO A 209 -11.62 -10.07 2.92
N ILE A 210 -12.84 -10.16 2.39
CA ILE A 210 -13.12 -10.05 0.94
C ILE A 210 -12.74 -8.68 0.40
N GLY A 211 -13.00 -7.59 1.13
CA GLY A 211 -12.67 -6.23 0.71
C GLY A 211 -11.17 -6.03 0.51
N THR A 212 -10.37 -6.40 1.49
CA THR A 212 -8.90 -6.31 1.43
C THR A 212 -8.34 -7.24 0.35
N PHE A 213 -8.87 -8.47 0.25
CA PHE A 213 -8.51 -9.41 -0.80
C PHE A 213 -8.75 -8.84 -2.21
N LEU A 214 -9.96 -8.34 -2.48
CA LEU A 214 -10.30 -7.78 -3.78
C LEU A 214 -9.45 -6.55 -4.09
N ALA A 215 -9.26 -5.65 -3.13
CA ALA A 215 -8.41 -4.48 -3.30
C ALA A 215 -6.98 -4.88 -3.71
N ASN A 216 -6.40 -5.86 -3.01
CA ASN A 216 -5.07 -6.37 -3.30
C ASN A 216 -4.99 -7.03 -4.69
N MET A 217 -5.97 -7.86 -5.07
CA MET A 217 -5.95 -8.54 -6.38
C MET A 217 -6.16 -7.55 -7.53
N PHE A 218 -7.16 -6.66 -7.44
CA PHE A 218 -7.42 -5.67 -8.48
C PHE A 218 -6.25 -4.70 -8.64
N GLY A 219 -5.69 -4.18 -7.54
CA GLY A 219 -4.53 -3.30 -7.63
C GLY A 219 -3.29 -4.00 -8.18
N THR A 220 -3.09 -5.28 -7.88
CA THR A 220 -1.99 -6.09 -8.44
C THR A 220 -2.16 -6.28 -9.95
N ALA A 221 -3.37 -6.60 -10.43
CA ALA A 221 -3.65 -6.76 -11.86
C ALA A 221 -3.49 -5.43 -12.65
N ILE A 222 -3.98 -4.32 -12.08
CA ILE A 222 -3.82 -2.99 -12.69
C ILE A 222 -2.34 -2.61 -12.73
N LEU A 223 -1.59 -2.83 -11.64
CA LEU A 223 -0.15 -2.54 -11.61
C LEU A 223 0.59 -3.34 -12.70
N ALA A 224 0.35 -4.65 -12.79
CA ALA A 224 0.93 -5.49 -13.84
C ALA A 224 0.62 -4.96 -15.25
N SER A 225 -0.63 -4.54 -15.48
CA SER A 225 -1.05 -3.99 -16.78
C SER A 225 -0.40 -2.63 -17.08
N LEU A 226 -0.33 -1.75 -16.08
CA LEU A 226 0.31 -0.43 -16.21
C LEU A 226 1.80 -0.55 -16.46
N SER A 227 2.47 -1.52 -15.82
CA SER A 227 3.86 -1.85 -16.11
C SER A 227 4.00 -2.12 -17.61
N LEU A 228 3.26 -3.08 -18.19
CA LEU A 228 3.32 -3.36 -19.65
C LEU A 228 3.17 -2.13 -20.54
N ILE A 229 2.14 -1.30 -20.28
CA ILE A 229 1.85 -0.11 -21.09
C ILE A 229 2.97 0.93 -20.98
N THR A 230 3.61 1.02 -19.81
CA THR A 230 4.74 1.93 -19.57
C THR A 230 5.91 1.57 -20.49
N HIS A 231 6.13 0.29 -20.78
CA HIS A 231 7.23 -0.15 -21.65
C HIS A 231 6.98 0.08 -23.13
N GLU A 232 5.75 -0.02 -23.60
CA GLU A 232 5.41 0.27 -25.00
C GLU A 232 5.37 1.80 -25.29
N THR A 233 5.50 2.62 -24.25
CA THR A 233 5.43 4.08 -24.34
C THR A 233 6.81 4.70 -24.57
N SER A 234 6.97 5.43 -25.67
CA SER A 234 8.17 6.21 -25.97
C SER A 234 8.12 7.66 -25.44
N ASN A 235 6.93 8.14 -25.03
CA ASN A 235 6.75 9.50 -24.53
C ASN A 235 7.05 9.58 -23.02
N ILE A 236 8.08 10.35 -22.66
CA ILE A 236 8.53 10.55 -21.27
C ILE A 236 7.39 11.02 -20.35
N THR A 237 6.52 11.93 -20.80
CA THR A 237 5.41 12.43 -19.98
C THR A 237 4.37 11.35 -19.75
N SER A 238 4.05 10.56 -20.78
CA SER A 238 3.14 9.42 -20.64
C SER A 238 3.72 8.37 -19.69
N CYS A 239 5.02 8.09 -19.80
CA CYS A 239 5.72 7.19 -18.88
C CYS A 239 5.66 7.68 -17.42
N GLN A 240 5.91 8.98 -17.18
CA GLN A 240 5.81 9.56 -15.83
C GLN A 240 4.39 9.49 -15.26
N ILE A 241 3.36 9.67 -16.08
CA ILE A 241 1.95 9.53 -15.65
C ILE A 241 1.64 8.08 -15.31
N LEU A 242 2.00 7.13 -16.18
CA LEU A 242 1.76 5.71 -15.96
C LEU A 242 2.49 5.18 -14.74
N ALA A 243 3.77 5.56 -14.56
CA ALA A 243 4.53 5.25 -13.36
C ALA A 243 3.87 5.86 -12.11
N GLY A 244 3.42 7.11 -12.19
CA GLY A 244 2.65 7.75 -11.12
C GLY A 244 1.33 7.04 -10.82
N MET A 245 0.62 6.52 -11.82
CA MET A 245 -0.58 5.72 -11.59
C MET A 245 -0.25 4.37 -10.96
N ALA A 246 0.79 3.67 -11.44
CA ALA A 246 1.22 2.39 -10.88
C ALA A 246 1.59 2.55 -9.40
N ASP A 247 2.45 3.52 -9.08
CA ASP A 247 2.85 3.77 -7.71
C ASP A 247 1.71 4.35 -6.86
N GLY A 248 1.02 5.38 -7.34
CA GLY A 248 -0.02 6.07 -6.60
C GLY A 248 -1.29 5.23 -6.45
N LEU A 249 -2.00 5.02 -7.57
CA LEU A 249 -3.30 4.34 -7.57
C LEU A 249 -3.17 2.91 -7.05
N CYS A 250 -2.30 2.08 -7.65
CA CYS A 250 -2.22 0.66 -7.30
C CYS A 250 -1.54 0.45 -5.95
N GLY A 251 -0.47 1.22 -5.67
CA GLY A 251 0.19 1.20 -4.37
C GLY A 251 -0.78 1.50 -3.22
N CYS A 252 -1.62 2.53 -3.35
CA CYS A 252 -2.60 2.91 -2.31
C CYS A 252 -3.87 2.06 -2.28
N LEU A 253 -4.26 1.49 -3.42
CA LEU A 253 -5.38 0.55 -3.50
C LEU A 253 -5.05 -0.73 -2.74
N THR A 254 -3.82 -1.20 -2.84
CA THR A 254 -3.36 -2.40 -2.14
C THR A 254 -2.75 -2.08 -0.78
N THR A 255 -2.58 -3.07 0.10
CA THR A 255 -1.98 -2.83 1.43
C THR A 255 -1.43 -4.10 2.08
N ILE A 256 -0.29 -3.95 2.77
CA ILE A 256 0.27 -4.99 3.65
C ILE A 256 -0.10 -4.75 5.10
N SER A 257 -0.25 -3.50 5.55
CA SER A 257 -0.54 -3.20 6.95
C SER A 257 -1.90 -3.76 7.40
N THR A 258 -2.96 -3.58 6.58
CA THR A 258 -4.26 -4.20 6.87
C THR A 258 -4.22 -5.72 6.72
N PHE A 259 -3.60 -6.22 5.65
CA PHE A 259 -3.44 -7.66 5.40
C PHE A 259 -2.73 -8.38 6.57
N THR A 260 -1.65 -7.79 7.09
CA THR A 260 -0.91 -8.31 8.24
C THR A 260 -1.76 -8.34 9.50
N ASN A 261 -2.50 -7.25 9.77
CA ASN A 261 -3.42 -7.22 10.91
C ASN A 261 -4.50 -8.32 10.80
N GLU A 262 -5.02 -8.55 9.60
CA GLU A 262 -6.00 -9.61 9.35
C GLU A 262 -5.40 -11.00 9.56
N LEU A 263 -4.16 -11.25 9.11
CA LEU A 263 -3.48 -12.53 9.32
C LEU A 263 -3.29 -12.87 10.81
N ILE A 264 -2.99 -11.89 11.66
CA ILE A 264 -2.79 -12.13 13.09
C ILE A 264 -4.09 -12.19 13.90
N THR A 265 -5.19 -11.62 13.37
CA THR A 265 -6.50 -11.58 14.05
C THR A 265 -7.42 -12.73 13.65
N LEU A 266 -7.26 -13.27 12.45
CA LEU A 266 -8.04 -14.41 11.97
C LEU A 266 -7.69 -15.70 12.74
N PRO A 267 -8.63 -16.66 12.85
CA PRO A 267 -8.32 -17.99 13.34
C PRO A 267 -7.22 -18.65 12.50
N LYS A 268 -6.25 -19.30 13.16
CA LYS A 268 -5.01 -19.82 12.56
C LYS A 268 -5.19 -20.50 11.19
N ARG A 269 -6.12 -21.46 11.08
CA ARG A 269 -6.39 -22.16 9.80
C ARG A 269 -6.88 -21.23 8.71
N LYS A 270 -7.74 -20.27 9.05
CA LYS A 270 -8.30 -19.30 8.11
C LYS A 270 -7.25 -18.25 7.71
N ALA A 271 -6.40 -17.81 8.64
CA ALA A 271 -5.27 -16.94 8.35
C ALA A 271 -4.31 -17.58 7.34
N LEU A 272 -3.94 -18.85 7.53
CA LEU A 272 -3.09 -19.59 6.59
C LEU A 272 -3.71 -19.70 5.20
N ILE A 273 -4.99 -20.08 5.12
CA ILE A 273 -5.70 -20.15 3.83
C ILE A 273 -5.77 -18.78 3.17
N TYR A 274 -6.13 -17.72 3.92
CA TYR A 274 -6.23 -16.36 3.42
C TYR A 274 -4.89 -15.85 2.89
N GLY A 275 -3.82 -16.02 3.66
CA GLY A 275 -2.48 -15.60 3.27
C GLY A 275 -1.96 -16.36 2.04
N PHE A 276 -2.11 -17.68 2.03
CA PHE A 276 -1.69 -18.52 0.91
C PHE A 276 -2.46 -18.20 -0.37
N VAL A 277 -3.80 -18.09 -0.31
CA VAL A 277 -4.62 -17.76 -1.48
C VAL A 277 -4.30 -16.36 -2.02
N SER A 278 -4.06 -15.38 -1.14
CA SER A 278 -3.70 -14.02 -1.55
C SER A 278 -2.36 -13.98 -2.27
N LEU A 279 -1.35 -14.70 -1.77
CA LEU A 279 -0.04 -14.81 -2.42
C LEU A 279 -0.12 -15.56 -3.75
N LEU A 280 -0.77 -16.72 -3.76
CA LEU A 280 -0.89 -17.57 -4.95
C LEU A 280 -1.60 -16.82 -6.08
N LEU A 281 -2.73 -16.18 -5.80
CA LEU A 281 -3.47 -15.45 -6.83
C LEU A 281 -2.79 -14.15 -7.22
N GLY A 282 -2.16 -13.43 -6.28
CA GLY A 282 -1.35 -12.25 -6.60
C GLY A 282 -0.22 -12.57 -7.58
N GLN A 283 0.53 -13.64 -7.30
CA GLN A 283 1.58 -14.12 -8.20
C GLN A 283 1.03 -14.68 -9.52
N SER A 284 -0.09 -15.41 -9.48
CA SER A 284 -0.72 -15.92 -10.71
C SER A 284 -1.12 -14.78 -11.64
N LEU A 285 -1.66 -13.67 -11.11
CA LEU A 285 -1.98 -12.47 -11.90
C LEU A 285 -0.73 -11.85 -12.51
N MET A 286 0.36 -11.72 -11.75
CA MET A 286 1.64 -11.22 -12.26
C MET A 286 2.17 -12.09 -13.40
N VAL A 287 2.21 -13.41 -13.21
CA VAL A 287 2.68 -14.37 -14.22
C VAL A 287 1.80 -14.34 -15.48
N LEU A 288 0.48 -14.30 -15.33
CA LEU A 288 -0.44 -14.29 -16.46
C LEU A 288 -0.37 -12.98 -17.27
N ILE A 289 -0.14 -11.84 -16.61
CA ILE A 289 -0.11 -10.54 -17.28
C ILE A 289 1.31 -10.20 -17.75
N LEU A 290 2.30 -10.16 -16.86
CA LEU A 290 3.68 -9.80 -17.18
C LEU A 290 4.46 -10.97 -17.79
N GLY A 291 4.32 -12.16 -17.22
CA GLY A 291 5.06 -13.34 -17.69
C GLY A 291 4.69 -13.70 -19.13
N SER A 292 3.39 -13.70 -19.46
CA SER A 292 2.94 -13.97 -20.83
C SER A 292 3.54 -13.01 -21.86
N TYR A 293 3.69 -11.73 -21.52
CA TYR A 293 4.37 -10.75 -22.37
C TYR A 293 5.87 -11.04 -22.48
N LEU A 294 6.55 -11.22 -21.33
CA LEU A 294 8.00 -11.43 -21.25
C LEU A 294 8.46 -12.66 -22.04
N TRP A 295 7.73 -13.78 -21.94
CA TRP A 295 8.05 -15.01 -22.68
C TRP A 295 7.70 -14.95 -24.18
N THR A 296 6.83 -14.02 -24.60
CA THR A 296 6.42 -13.89 -26.01
C THR A 296 7.28 -12.89 -26.77
N LYS A 297 7.60 -11.74 -26.15
CA LYS A 297 8.33 -10.64 -26.82
C LYS A 297 9.79 -10.49 -26.40
N GLY A 298 10.25 -11.24 -25.40
CA GLY A 298 11.58 -11.06 -24.83
C GLY A 298 11.64 -9.87 -23.87
N ASP A 299 12.86 -9.57 -23.39
CA ASP A 299 13.12 -8.72 -22.23
C ASP A 299 12.45 -7.32 -22.35
N PRO A 300 11.46 -7.00 -21.51
CA PRO A 300 10.65 -5.81 -21.68
C PRO A 300 11.30 -4.49 -21.20
N TRP A 301 12.39 -4.54 -20.42
CA TRP A 301 12.80 -3.40 -19.56
C TRP A 301 13.81 -2.40 -20.19
N ALA A 302 13.96 -2.38 -21.51
CA ALA A 302 14.75 -1.34 -22.21
C ALA A 302 14.00 0.01 -22.41
N ALA A 303 12.76 0.16 -21.92
CA ALA A 303 11.94 1.34 -22.17
C ALA A 303 11.66 2.17 -20.91
N CYS A 304 11.85 3.49 -21.06
CA CYS A 304 11.98 4.54 -20.03
C CYS A 304 13.33 4.59 -19.29
N SER A 305 14.44 4.58 -20.04
CA SER A 305 15.73 5.07 -19.52
C SER A 305 15.60 6.58 -19.21
N THR A 306 15.49 6.92 -17.93
CA THR A 306 15.59 8.30 -17.44
C THR A 306 16.98 8.86 -17.78
N HIS A 307 17.02 9.82 -18.69
CA HIS A 307 17.87 11.00 -18.49
C HIS A 307 17.10 12.01 -17.64
#